data_AF-A0A3A3HGX9-F1
#
_entry.id   AF-A0A3A3HGX9-F1
#
_cell.length_a   1.000
_cell.length_b   1.000
_cell.length_c   1.000
_cell.angle_alpha   90.00
_cell.angle_beta   90.00
_cell.angle_gamma   90.00
#
_symmetry.space_group_name_H-M   'P 1'
#
loop_
_entity.id
_entity.type
_entity.pdbx_description
1 polymer ?
#
loop_
_entity_poly.entity_id
_entity_poly.type
_entity_poly.pdbx_seq_one_letter_code
_entity_poly.pdbx_strand_id
1 'polypeptide(L)'
;MTFNGDPAKPLPRGKARGERGGSTGYLRLRSFLNDSMSMSHVYQPLMIRTILAGGGAATRRQIAANFLAADLSQLEYYEQITRGYPTHTLKRHGIIEHSRGVYRFSQDIPVLNEWERASLMALCDAKVAEYVAQRQDAIWHHRSQNFDPIPGTLRYEVLKRAHGRCEACGISNQERALQVDHIIPRTRGGSNDLFNLQALCSVCNAQKLDRDTTDFHSARIAYALRDDSCPFCTLPGERIVAKNELILAIRDANPVTAGHTLLIPHRHVEDQTGLSQPEINALHALQTQIIGQLREEDTTISGFNFGSNAGAPAGQTIFHCHIHLIPRRIGDMENPRGGVRGVIPNRQVY
;
A
#
# COMPACT_ATOMS: atom_id res chain seq x y z
N MET A 1 5.36 37.98 15.68
CA MET A 1 6.02 38.50 14.45
C MET A 1 5.93 37.42 13.40
N THR A 2 4.93 37.57 12.53
CA THR A 2 4.51 36.68 11.46
C THR A 2 5.42 36.90 10.25
N PHE A 3 6.07 35.85 9.76
CA PHE A 3 6.75 35.87 8.46
C PHE A 3 5.84 35.19 7.43
N ASN A 4 5.08 36.01 6.72
CA ASN A 4 4.47 35.64 5.44
C ASN A 4 5.58 35.64 4.38
N GLY A 5 5.83 34.49 3.77
CA GLY A 5 6.68 34.39 2.58
C GLY A 5 5.90 34.88 1.36
N ASP A 6 6.41 35.95 0.75
CA ASP A 6 5.92 36.53 -0.50
C ASP A 6 5.96 35.48 -1.64
N PRO A 7 4.89 35.33 -2.45
CA PRO A 7 4.95 34.51 -3.65
C PRO A 7 5.90 35.17 -4.65
N ALA A 8 6.87 34.39 -5.15
CA ALA A 8 7.85 34.83 -6.13
C ALA A 8 7.17 35.54 -7.32
N LYS A 9 7.51 36.82 -7.51
CA LYS A 9 7.06 37.65 -8.64
C LYS A 9 7.32 36.93 -9.97
N PRO A 10 6.38 36.97 -10.92
CA PRO A 10 6.62 36.45 -12.27
C PRO A 10 7.72 37.28 -12.93
N LEU A 11 8.72 36.59 -13.50
CA LEU A 11 9.80 37.20 -14.26
C LEU A 11 9.24 38.04 -15.43
N PRO A 12 9.85 39.20 -15.73
CA PRO A 12 9.32 40.09 -16.76
C PRO A 12 9.46 39.45 -18.15
N ARG A 13 8.37 39.52 -18.94
CA ARG A 13 8.40 39.18 -20.37
C ARG A 13 9.22 40.23 -21.12
N GLY A 14 10.54 40.02 -21.15
CA GLY A 14 11.48 40.82 -21.94
C GLY A 14 11.31 40.52 -23.43
N LYS A 15 11.09 41.59 -24.21
CA LYS A 15 11.04 41.57 -25.68
C LYS A 15 12.27 40.91 -26.29
N ALA A 16 12.03 40.12 -27.34
CA ALA A 16 13.03 39.50 -28.21
C ALA A 16 14.12 40.49 -28.63
N ARG A 17 15.35 40.24 -28.20
CA ARG A 17 16.58 40.83 -28.77
C ARG A 17 17.71 39.80 -28.69
N GLY A 18 18.12 39.30 -29.85
CA GLY A 18 19.38 38.60 -30.05
C GLY A 18 19.29 37.07 -30.05
N GLU A 19 18.64 36.49 -31.06
CA GLU A 19 18.97 35.14 -31.51
C GLU A 19 20.43 35.13 -32.00
N ARG A 20 21.37 34.81 -31.10
CA ARG A 20 22.65 34.25 -31.50
C ARG A 20 22.51 32.74 -31.39
N GLY A 21 22.51 32.07 -32.55
CA GLY A 21 22.25 30.65 -32.70
C GLY A 21 23.08 29.82 -31.74
N GLY A 22 22.42 29.22 -30.75
CA GLY A 22 23.05 28.18 -29.96
C GLY A 22 23.34 26.98 -30.86
N SER A 23 24.35 26.18 -30.49
CA SER A 23 24.70 24.98 -31.25
C SER A 23 23.49 24.06 -31.44
N THR A 24 23.52 23.23 -32.47
CA THR A 24 22.47 22.22 -32.74
C THR A 24 22.15 21.38 -31.50
N GLY A 25 23.16 21.08 -30.67
CA GLY A 25 23.00 20.41 -29.38
C GLY A 25 22.26 21.23 -28.33
N TYR A 26 22.54 22.54 -28.21
CA TYR A 26 21.82 23.44 -27.32
C TYR A 26 20.33 23.55 -27.69
N LEU A 27 20.03 23.77 -28.98
CA LEU A 27 18.64 23.90 -29.44
C LEU A 27 17.84 22.62 -29.20
N ARG A 28 18.47 21.46 -29.42
CA ARG A 28 17.87 20.14 -29.14
C ARG A 28 17.59 19.93 -27.65
N LEU A 29 18.56 20.20 -26.78
CA LEU A 29 18.36 20.04 -25.32
C LEU A 29 17.31 21.04 -24.79
N ARG A 30 17.33 22.28 -25.28
CA ARG A 30 16.33 23.29 -24.92
C ARG A 30 14.93 22.90 -25.32
N SER A 31 14.73 22.44 -26.56
CA SER A 31 13.40 21.99 -27.02
C SER A 31 12.96 20.73 -26.28
N PHE A 32 13.87 19.82 -25.97
CA PHE A 32 13.53 18.67 -25.13
C PHE A 32 13.05 19.11 -23.74
N LEU A 33 13.80 19.98 -23.04
CA LEU A 33 13.45 20.47 -21.70
C LEU A 33 12.12 21.25 -21.67
N ASN A 34 11.82 22.03 -22.71
CA ASN A 34 10.63 22.90 -22.73
C ASN A 34 9.38 22.22 -23.32
N ASP A 35 9.55 21.43 -24.38
CA ASP A 35 8.43 21.05 -25.25
C ASP A 35 8.18 19.53 -25.25
N SER A 36 9.23 18.71 -25.08
CA SER A 36 9.14 17.25 -25.22
C SER A 36 9.25 16.47 -23.90
N MET A 37 9.75 17.09 -22.83
CA MET A 37 9.94 16.42 -21.54
C MET A 37 8.61 16.18 -20.86
N SER A 38 8.21 14.91 -20.77
CA SER A 38 7.08 14.49 -19.95
C SER A 38 7.51 14.36 -18.50
N MET A 39 6.92 15.16 -17.62
CA MET A 39 7.26 15.20 -16.20
C MET A 39 6.46 14.15 -15.41
N SER A 40 6.98 12.92 -15.32
CA SER A 40 6.49 11.91 -14.37
C SER A 40 7.24 11.93 -13.03
N HIS A 41 8.49 12.43 -13.01
CA HIS A 41 9.33 12.58 -11.83
C HIS A 41 10.40 13.66 -12.05
N VAL A 42 11.03 14.16 -10.98
CA VAL A 42 12.13 15.14 -11.03
C VAL A 42 13.46 14.59 -11.58
N TYR A 43 13.57 13.28 -11.87
CA TYR A 43 14.84 12.63 -12.19
C TYR A 43 15.42 13.04 -13.54
N GLN A 44 14.58 13.19 -14.56
CA GLN A 44 15.03 13.58 -15.90
C GLN A 44 15.72 14.96 -15.90
N PRO A 45 15.10 16.05 -15.36
CA PRO A 45 15.77 17.34 -15.31
C PRO A 45 16.97 17.34 -14.38
N LEU A 46 16.95 16.59 -13.26
CA LEU A 46 18.10 16.48 -12.37
C LEU A 46 19.30 15.78 -13.04
N MET A 47 19.05 14.72 -13.79
CA MET A 47 20.11 14.00 -14.52
C MET A 47 20.77 14.91 -15.56
N ILE A 48 19.96 15.62 -16.36
CA ILE A 48 20.46 16.57 -17.34
C ILE A 48 21.25 17.68 -16.65
N ARG A 49 20.74 18.24 -15.54
CA ARG A 49 21.44 19.25 -14.76
C ARG A 49 22.80 18.75 -14.25
N THR A 50 22.87 17.53 -13.72
CA THR A 50 24.12 16.95 -13.21
C THR A 50 25.13 16.74 -14.33
N ILE A 51 24.70 16.28 -15.50
CA ILE A 51 25.57 16.13 -16.69
C ILE A 51 26.08 17.49 -17.16
N LEU A 52 25.22 18.51 -17.23
CA LEU A 52 25.62 19.87 -17.62
C LEU A 52 26.61 20.48 -16.62
N ALA A 53 26.38 20.32 -15.31
CA ALA A 53 27.28 20.80 -14.27
C ALA A 53 28.66 20.12 -14.30
N GLY A 54 28.73 18.88 -14.77
CA GLY A 54 29.98 18.14 -15.00
C GLY A 54 30.63 18.41 -16.35
N GLY A 55 30.24 19.47 -17.07
CA GLY A 55 30.82 19.82 -18.37
C GLY A 55 30.41 18.89 -19.51
N GLY A 56 29.27 18.21 -19.39
CA GLY A 56 28.74 17.27 -20.39
C GLY A 56 28.87 15.79 -20.01
N ALA A 57 29.43 15.48 -18.84
CA ALA A 57 29.55 14.11 -18.34
C ALA A 57 29.32 14.04 -16.81
N ALA A 58 28.76 12.92 -16.35
CA ALA A 58 28.66 12.61 -14.93
C ALA A 58 28.68 11.09 -14.71
N THR A 59 29.29 10.66 -13.61
CA THR A 59 29.24 9.27 -13.17
C THR A 59 27.87 8.91 -12.60
N ARG A 60 27.54 7.61 -12.59
CA ARG A 60 26.31 7.11 -11.94
C ARG A 60 26.20 7.56 -10.48
N ARG A 61 27.32 7.57 -9.76
CA ARG A 61 27.38 7.99 -8.35
C ARG A 61 27.06 9.48 -8.17
N GLN A 62 27.56 10.34 -9.06
CA GLN A 62 27.25 11.79 -9.03
C GLN A 62 25.78 12.06 -9.32
N ILE A 63 25.17 11.34 -10.27
CA ILE A 63 23.75 11.45 -10.59
C ILE A 63 22.90 10.97 -9.41
N ALA A 64 23.21 9.79 -8.87
CA ALA A 64 22.49 9.23 -7.72
C ALA A 64 22.56 10.14 -6.48
N ALA A 65 23.73 10.74 -6.20
CA ALA A 65 23.88 11.70 -5.10
C ALA A 65 22.99 12.94 -5.29
N ASN A 66 22.83 13.42 -6.53
CA ASN A 66 21.94 14.55 -6.83
C ASN A 66 20.47 14.19 -6.77
N PHE A 67 20.10 12.94 -7.11
CA PHE A 67 18.73 12.46 -6.92
C PHE A 67 18.39 12.38 -5.43
N LEU A 68 19.28 11.78 -4.63
CA LEU A 68 19.12 11.68 -3.19
C LEU A 68 18.98 13.06 -2.53
N ALA A 69 19.79 14.04 -2.96
CA ALA A 69 19.71 15.41 -2.46
C ALA A 69 18.43 16.16 -2.83
N ALA A 70 17.66 15.67 -3.81
CA ALA A 70 16.40 16.26 -4.24
C ALA A 70 15.16 15.46 -3.77
N ASP A 71 15.38 14.33 -3.10
CA ASP A 71 14.31 13.51 -2.55
C ASP A 71 13.85 14.08 -1.20
N LEU A 72 12.66 14.70 -1.20
CA LEU A 72 12.07 15.33 -0.02
C LEU A 72 11.91 14.35 1.15
N SER A 73 11.57 13.09 0.89
CA SER A 73 11.36 12.09 1.94
C SER A 73 12.68 11.75 2.66
N GLN A 74 13.78 11.69 1.90
CA GLN A 74 15.10 11.43 2.44
C GLN A 74 15.65 12.64 3.19
N LEU A 75 15.40 13.85 2.67
CA LEU A 75 15.75 15.09 3.37
C LEU A 75 15.01 15.21 4.71
N GLU A 76 13.70 15.00 4.73
CA GLU A 76 12.88 15.03 5.96
C GLU A 76 13.34 13.99 6.99
N TYR A 77 13.70 12.79 6.54
CA TYR A 77 14.30 11.76 7.41
C TYR A 77 15.62 12.25 8.03
N TYR A 78 16.55 12.75 7.22
CA TYR A 78 17.83 13.23 7.74
C TYR A 78 17.68 14.49 8.61
N GLU A 79 16.66 15.32 8.38
CA GLU A 79 16.31 16.42 9.30
C GLU A 79 15.90 15.88 10.68
N GLN A 80 15.10 14.82 10.75
CA GLN A 80 14.74 14.19 12.02
C GLN A 80 15.95 13.58 12.72
N ILE A 81 16.82 12.89 11.98
CA ILE A 81 18.08 12.36 12.53
C ILE A 81 18.96 13.50 13.06
N THR A 82 19.05 14.60 12.33
CA THR A 82 19.81 15.78 12.75
C THR A 82 19.25 16.33 14.06
N ARG A 83 17.93 16.36 14.25
CA ARG A 83 17.30 16.76 15.54
C ARG A 83 17.51 15.75 16.68
N GLY A 84 17.91 14.53 16.38
CA GLY A 84 18.07 13.43 17.33
C GLY A 84 19.45 13.40 18.02
N TYR A 85 20.05 12.22 18.05
CA TYR A 85 21.24 11.93 18.87
C TYR A 85 22.47 12.81 18.56
N PRO A 86 22.80 13.21 17.30
CA PRO A 86 23.99 14.03 17.05
C PRO A 86 23.86 15.40 17.71
N THR A 87 22.69 16.03 17.57
CA THR A 87 22.40 17.32 18.18
C THR A 87 22.39 17.25 19.70
N HIS A 88 21.73 16.24 20.26
CA HIS A 88 21.67 16.06 21.70
C HIS A 88 23.06 15.89 22.33
N THR A 89 23.88 15.01 21.74
CA THR A 89 25.23 14.73 22.23
C THR A 89 26.14 15.96 22.10
N LEU A 90 26.18 16.60 20.93
CA LEU A 90 27.05 17.75 20.71
C LEU A 90 26.63 18.97 21.57
N LYS A 91 25.32 19.17 21.79
CA LYS A 91 24.83 20.21 22.72
C LYS A 91 25.19 19.90 24.18
N ARG A 92 25.04 18.64 24.62
CA ARG A 92 25.43 18.21 25.98
C ARG A 92 26.90 18.47 26.26
N HIS A 93 27.76 18.28 25.25
CA HIS A 93 29.19 18.56 25.35
C HIS A 93 29.57 20.02 25.07
N GLY A 94 28.59 20.92 24.91
CA GLY A 94 28.84 22.34 24.69
C GLY A 94 29.52 22.65 23.35
N ILE A 95 29.46 21.76 22.35
CA ILE A 95 30.14 21.96 21.05
C ILE A 95 29.29 22.78 20.09
N ILE A 96 27.97 22.61 20.11
CA ILE A 96 27.07 23.32 19.19
C ILE A 96 25.89 23.98 19.91
N GLU A 97 25.37 25.03 19.28
CA GLU A 97 24.09 25.66 19.55
C GLU A 97 23.16 25.47 18.35
N HIS A 98 21.84 25.44 18.61
CA HIS A 98 20.83 25.33 17.56
C HIS A 98 19.64 26.22 17.88
N SER A 99 19.25 27.06 16.92
CA SER A 99 18.06 27.91 16.97
C SER A 99 17.45 28.07 15.59
N ARG A 100 16.12 27.91 15.49
CA ARG A 100 15.33 28.11 14.26
C ARG A 100 15.88 27.34 13.02
N GLY A 101 16.36 26.11 13.20
CA GLY A 101 16.87 25.27 12.10
C GLY A 101 18.32 25.53 11.71
N VAL A 102 19.02 26.44 12.40
CA VAL A 102 20.41 26.77 12.13
C VAL A 102 21.31 26.23 13.23
N TYR A 103 22.33 25.46 12.84
CA TYR A 103 23.37 24.93 13.72
C TYR A 103 24.61 25.81 13.67
N ARG A 104 25.19 26.08 14.84
CA ARG A 104 26.42 26.86 14.99
C ARG A 104 27.31 26.20 16.04
N PHE A 105 28.61 26.41 15.96
CA PHE A 105 29.49 26.12 17.09
C PHE A 105 29.11 27.03 18.27
N SER A 106 29.24 26.51 19.49
CA SER A 106 29.02 27.30 20.71
C SER A 106 29.98 28.48 20.79
N GLN A 107 29.60 29.51 21.54
CA GLN A 107 30.40 30.74 21.68
C GLN A 107 31.81 30.51 22.22
N ASP A 108 32.03 29.41 22.94
CA ASP A 108 33.32 29.04 23.53
C ASP A 108 34.32 28.45 22.51
N ILE A 109 33.90 28.22 21.26
CA ILE A 109 34.77 27.76 20.18
C ILE A 109 35.27 28.97 19.38
N PRO A 110 36.60 29.21 19.32
CA PRO A 110 37.14 30.39 18.64
C PRO A 110 36.89 30.34 17.13
N VAL A 111 36.95 31.51 16.49
CA VAL A 111 36.90 31.61 15.03
C VAL A 111 38.12 30.90 14.46
N LEU A 112 37.87 29.76 13.82
CA LEU A 112 38.91 28.92 13.24
C LEU A 112 39.48 29.56 11.97
N ASN A 113 40.81 29.65 11.90
CA ASN A 113 41.51 30.00 10.67
C ASN A 113 41.39 28.88 9.61
N GLU A 114 41.83 29.15 8.38
CA GLU A 114 41.67 28.22 7.26
C GLU A 114 42.39 26.88 7.51
N TRP A 115 43.59 26.93 8.10
CA TRP A 115 44.37 25.74 8.42
C TRP A 115 43.73 24.92 9.55
N GLU A 116 43.29 25.57 10.63
CA GLU A 116 42.59 24.90 11.74
C GLU A 116 41.32 24.21 11.26
N ARG A 117 40.54 24.89 10.40
CA ARG A 117 39.35 24.33 9.79
C ARG A 117 39.68 23.11 8.92
N ALA A 118 40.68 23.22 8.05
CA ALA A 118 41.10 22.13 7.18
C ALA A 118 41.61 20.93 8.00
N SER A 119 42.38 21.18 9.05
CA SER A 119 42.90 20.16 9.96
C SER A 119 41.77 19.44 10.72
N LEU A 120 40.81 20.18 11.26
CA LEU A 120 39.63 19.59 11.93
C LEU A 120 38.72 18.83 10.97
N MET A 121 38.54 19.32 9.73
CA MET A 121 37.81 18.60 8.70
C MET A 121 38.51 17.28 8.33
N ALA A 122 39.82 17.29 8.17
CA ALA A 122 40.60 16.08 7.94
C ALA A 122 40.49 15.09 9.11
N LEU A 123 40.44 15.57 10.35
CA LEU A 123 40.18 14.73 11.53
C LEU A 123 38.76 14.14 11.51
N CYS A 124 37.75 14.90 11.11
CA CYS A 124 36.39 14.40 10.91
C CYS A 124 36.36 13.31 9.83
N ASP A 125 36.99 13.56 8.68
CA ASP A 125 37.07 12.59 7.58
C ASP A 125 37.80 11.32 8.00
N ALA A 126 38.91 11.45 8.74
CA ALA A 126 39.64 10.33 9.30
C ALA A 126 38.79 9.53 10.30
N LYS A 127 37.99 10.20 11.15
CA LYS A 127 37.07 9.54 12.09
C LYS A 127 35.94 8.81 11.38
N VAL A 128 35.39 9.39 10.32
CA VAL A 128 34.40 8.73 9.46
C VAL A 128 35.04 7.51 8.78
N ALA A 129 36.24 7.65 8.21
CA ALA A 129 36.95 6.56 7.57
C ALA A 129 37.32 5.43 8.54
N GLU A 130 37.80 5.76 9.74
CA GLU A 130 38.09 4.82 10.83
C GLU A 130 36.82 4.04 11.22
N TYR A 131 35.72 4.75 11.45
CA TYR A 131 34.43 4.14 11.75
C TYR A 131 33.95 3.25 10.60
N VAL A 132 34.18 3.68 9.34
CA VAL A 132 33.88 2.93 8.11
C VAL A 132 34.67 1.64 7.99
N ALA A 133 35.98 1.70 8.23
CA ALA A 133 36.89 0.58 8.13
C ALA A 133 36.64 -0.48 9.22
N GLN A 134 36.34 -0.07 10.45
CA GLN A 134 36.14 -0.98 11.59
C GLN A 134 34.92 -1.91 11.46
N ARG A 135 33.95 -1.57 10.61
CA ARG A 135 32.67 -2.29 10.52
C ARG A 135 32.33 -2.79 9.10
N GLN A 136 33.22 -2.65 8.11
CA GLN A 136 32.97 -3.03 6.70
C GLN A 136 31.60 -2.51 6.16
N ASP A 137 31.03 -3.13 5.12
CA ASP A 137 29.70 -2.80 4.55
C ASP A 137 28.54 -2.89 5.58
N ALA A 138 28.78 -3.39 6.79
CA ALA A 138 27.77 -3.52 7.84
C ALA A 138 27.31 -2.21 8.47
N ILE A 139 28.04 -1.13 8.28
CA ILE A 139 27.60 0.23 8.67
C ILE A 139 26.43 0.67 7.84
N TRP A 140 26.36 0.17 6.61
CA TRP A 140 25.28 0.39 5.71
C TRP A 140 24.37 -0.84 5.63
N HIS A 141 24.54 -1.90 6.44
CA HIS A 141 23.62 -3.05 6.40
C HIS A 141 22.18 -2.66 6.78
N HIS A 142 21.99 -1.69 7.67
CA HIS A 142 20.67 -1.10 7.93
C HIS A 142 20.16 -0.20 6.79
N ARG A 143 21.02 0.17 5.81
CA ARG A 143 20.70 0.98 4.63
C ARG A 143 20.65 0.16 3.32
N SER A 144 21.38 -0.96 3.21
CA SER A 144 21.31 -1.91 2.09
C SER A 144 20.11 -2.83 2.20
N GLN A 145 19.57 -3.03 3.42
CA GLN A 145 18.27 -3.68 3.60
C GLN A 145 17.08 -2.80 3.16
N ASN A 146 17.29 -1.51 2.89
CA ASN A 146 16.22 -0.53 2.65
C ASN A 146 16.25 0.16 1.27
N PHE A 147 17.05 -0.30 0.31
CA PHE A 147 16.95 0.18 -1.07
C PHE A 147 16.87 -0.97 -2.08
N ASP A 148 15.92 -1.86 -1.83
CA ASP A 148 15.29 -2.58 -2.92
C ASP A 148 13.89 -1.98 -3.07
N PRO A 149 13.76 -0.81 -3.73
CA PRO A 149 12.45 -0.21 -3.96
C PRO A 149 11.58 -1.24 -4.64
N ILE A 150 10.36 -1.44 -4.13
CA ILE A 150 9.41 -2.41 -4.70
C ILE A 150 9.37 -2.15 -6.21
N PRO A 151 9.80 -3.11 -7.05
CA PRO A 151 9.89 -2.89 -8.48
C PRO A 151 8.56 -2.38 -9.02
N GLY A 152 8.60 -1.44 -9.97
CA GLY A 152 7.38 -0.82 -10.51
C GLY A 152 6.39 -1.85 -11.06
N THR A 153 6.89 -2.95 -11.59
CA THR A 153 6.11 -4.13 -12.03
C THR A 153 5.40 -4.80 -10.85
N LEU A 154 6.09 -5.06 -9.75
CA LEU A 154 5.51 -5.61 -8.52
C LEU A 154 4.48 -4.66 -7.90
N ARG A 155 4.74 -3.34 -7.90
CA ARG A 155 3.76 -2.33 -7.44
C ARG A 155 2.50 -2.37 -8.28
N TYR A 156 2.63 -2.47 -9.60
CA TYR A 156 1.51 -2.58 -10.51
C TYR A 156 0.69 -3.84 -10.26
N GLU A 157 1.33 -5.00 -10.10
CA GLU A 157 0.63 -6.26 -9.80
C GLU A 157 -0.13 -6.21 -8.47
N VAL A 158 0.43 -5.59 -7.43
CA VAL A 158 -0.26 -5.42 -6.14
C VAL A 158 -1.46 -4.49 -6.27
N LEU A 159 -1.33 -3.35 -6.95
CA LEU A 159 -2.44 -2.42 -7.15
C LEU A 159 -3.54 -3.01 -8.06
N LYS A 160 -3.15 -3.81 -9.05
CA LYS A 160 -4.07 -4.54 -9.93
C LYS A 160 -4.83 -5.62 -9.15
N ARG A 161 -4.14 -6.41 -8.33
CA ARG A 161 -4.74 -7.39 -7.39
C ARG A 161 -5.73 -6.73 -6.44
N ALA A 162 -5.40 -5.53 -5.96
CA ALA A 162 -6.25 -4.80 -5.03
C ALA A 162 -7.45 -4.11 -5.71
N HIS A 163 -7.61 -4.23 -7.04
CA HIS A 163 -8.69 -3.62 -7.84
C HIS A 163 -8.88 -2.13 -7.55
N GLY A 164 -7.78 -1.41 -7.28
CA GLY A 164 -7.84 0.01 -6.93
C GLY A 164 -8.53 0.30 -5.60
N ARG A 165 -8.53 -0.65 -4.65
CA ARG A 165 -9.06 -0.47 -3.29
C ARG A 165 -8.01 -0.74 -2.23
N CYS A 166 -8.19 -0.14 -1.05
CA CYS A 166 -7.36 -0.42 0.12
C CYS A 166 -7.67 -1.83 0.65
N GLU A 167 -6.67 -2.68 0.77
CA GLU A 167 -6.81 -4.05 1.31
C GLU A 167 -7.12 -4.06 2.82
N ALA A 168 -6.89 -2.96 3.54
CA ALA A 168 -7.26 -2.83 4.96
C ALA A 168 -8.68 -2.29 5.22
N CYS A 169 -9.11 -1.24 4.51
CA CYS A 169 -10.39 -0.56 4.79
C CYS A 169 -11.37 -0.52 3.60
N GLY A 170 -10.98 -1.02 2.44
CA GLY A 170 -11.84 -1.11 1.25
C GLY A 170 -12.06 0.20 0.47
N ILE A 171 -11.55 1.34 0.95
CA ILE A 171 -11.74 2.64 0.28
C ILE A 171 -11.12 2.64 -1.13
N SER A 172 -11.82 3.27 -2.08
CA SER A 172 -11.40 3.37 -3.47
C SER A 172 -10.20 4.30 -3.64
N ASN A 173 -9.34 4.00 -4.62
CA ASN A 173 -8.22 4.85 -5.04
C ASN A 173 -8.68 6.21 -5.61
N GLN A 174 -9.94 6.32 -6.03
CA GLN A 174 -10.58 7.56 -6.45
C GLN A 174 -10.88 8.48 -5.26
N GLU A 175 -11.12 7.90 -4.08
CA GLU A 175 -11.41 8.63 -2.84
C GLU A 175 -10.13 8.91 -2.03
N ARG A 176 -9.18 7.95 -1.99
CA ARG A 176 -7.90 8.12 -1.31
C ARG A 176 -6.78 7.41 -2.04
N ALA A 177 -5.65 8.09 -2.23
CA ALA A 177 -4.47 7.50 -2.85
C ALA A 177 -4.02 6.21 -2.14
N LEU A 178 -3.75 5.18 -2.94
CA LEU A 178 -3.21 3.91 -2.47
C LEU A 178 -1.69 3.89 -2.58
N GLN A 179 -1.08 3.18 -1.64
CA GLN A 179 0.35 2.96 -1.55
C GLN A 179 0.60 1.46 -1.41
N VAL A 180 1.65 0.97 -2.06
CA VAL A 180 2.11 -0.41 -1.88
C VAL A 180 3.17 -0.42 -0.80
N ASP A 181 2.92 -1.18 0.27
CA ASP A 181 3.80 -1.32 1.43
C ASP A 181 4.02 -2.79 1.79
N HIS A 182 5.08 -3.07 2.56
CA HIS A 182 5.40 -4.42 3.00
C HIS A 182 4.53 -4.85 4.19
N ILE A 183 4.10 -6.12 4.23
CA ILE A 183 3.40 -6.70 5.38
C ILE A 183 4.39 -6.85 6.53
N ILE A 184 5.45 -7.64 6.34
CA ILE A 184 6.60 -7.68 7.23
C ILE A 184 7.51 -6.52 6.86
N PRO A 185 7.74 -5.54 7.75
CA PRO A 185 8.61 -4.42 7.45
C PRO A 185 10.02 -4.89 7.09
N ARG A 186 10.68 -4.17 6.19
CA ARG A 186 12.08 -4.43 5.80
C ARG A 186 13.02 -4.44 7.00
N THR A 187 12.77 -3.59 8.00
CA THR A 187 13.51 -3.53 9.28
C THR A 187 13.42 -4.82 10.11
N ARG A 188 12.45 -5.70 9.80
CA ARG A 188 12.27 -7.02 10.41
C ARG A 188 12.54 -8.18 9.43
N GLY A 189 13.21 -7.91 8.30
CA GLY A 189 13.62 -8.94 7.34
C GLY A 189 12.60 -9.27 6.24
N GLY A 190 11.57 -8.44 6.03
CA GLY A 190 10.60 -8.65 4.96
C GLY A 190 11.21 -8.62 3.54
N SER A 191 10.76 -9.51 2.66
CA SER A 191 11.21 -9.58 1.26
C SER A 191 10.35 -8.69 0.33
N ASN A 192 10.78 -8.52 -0.93
CA ASN A 192 9.98 -7.89 -1.99
C ASN A 192 9.05 -8.87 -2.74
N ASP A 193 8.80 -10.05 -2.17
CA ASP A 193 7.87 -11.01 -2.75
C ASP A 193 6.46 -10.41 -2.80
N LEU A 194 5.73 -10.69 -3.87
CA LEU A 194 4.35 -10.22 -4.07
C LEU A 194 3.43 -10.56 -2.86
N PHE A 195 3.73 -11.64 -2.15
CA PHE A 195 3.01 -12.09 -0.96
C PHE A 195 3.31 -11.28 0.30
N ASN A 196 4.44 -10.57 0.35
CA ASN A 196 4.81 -9.67 1.44
C ASN A 196 4.42 -8.21 1.14
N LEU A 197 3.64 -7.95 0.09
CA LEU A 197 3.22 -6.61 -0.32
C LEU A 197 1.71 -6.45 -0.23
N GLN A 198 1.25 -5.26 0.10
CA GLN A 198 -0.18 -4.92 0.23
C GLN A 198 -0.48 -3.49 -0.24
N ALA A 199 -1.70 -3.25 -0.73
CA ALA A 199 -2.18 -1.94 -1.16
C ALA A 199 -3.00 -1.26 -0.04
N LEU A 200 -2.48 -0.18 0.54
CA LEU A 200 -3.10 0.55 1.64
C LEU A 200 -3.42 1.99 1.25
N CYS A 201 -4.55 2.55 1.71
CA CYS A 201 -4.80 3.98 1.57
C CYS A 201 -3.85 4.79 2.45
N SER A 202 -3.64 6.06 2.11
CA SER A 202 -2.76 6.98 2.85
C SER A 202 -2.99 6.99 4.37
N VAL A 203 -4.25 6.87 4.82
CA VAL A 203 -4.61 6.83 6.25
C VAL A 203 -4.19 5.51 6.90
N CYS A 204 -4.58 4.37 6.32
CA CYS A 204 -4.22 3.04 6.85
C CYS A 204 -2.70 2.82 6.83
N ASN A 205 -2.03 3.29 5.78
CA ASN A 205 -0.58 3.18 5.67
C ASN A 205 0.13 4.02 6.76
N ALA A 206 -0.31 5.26 6.97
CA ALA A 206 0.26 6.12 8.01
C ALA A 206 0.01 5.58 9.42
N GLN A 207 -1.13 4.91 9.64
CA GLN A 207 -1.49 4.31 10.93
C GLN A 207 -0.73 3.02 11.25
N LYS A 208 -0.13 2.37 10.25
CA LYS A 208 0.56 1.09 10.43
C LYS A 208 1.72 1.19 11.42
N LEU A 209 2.52 2.26 11.41
CA LEU A 209 3.74 2.44 12.23
C LEU A 209 4.71 1.23 12.17
N ASP A 210 6.00 1.41 12.45
CA ASP A 210 6.98 0.30 12.47
C ASP A 210 6.75 -0.74 13.59
N ARG A 211 5.67 -0.58 14.36
CA ARG A 211 5.31 -1.40 15.52
C ARG A 211 4.34 -2.52 15.16
N ASP A 212 3.55 -2.35 14.11
CA ASP A 212 2.56 -3.31 13.71
C ASP A 212 3.16 -4.40 12.80
N THR A 213 3.31 -5.60 13.36
CA THR A 213 3.60 -6.84 12.63
C THR A 213 2.34 -7.64 12.37
N THR A 214 1.17 -7.00 12.27
CA THR A 214 -0.05 -7.68 11.85
C THR A 214 0.22 -8.32 10.49
N ASP A 215 0.48 -9.61 10.60
CA ASP A 215 0.90 -10.45 9.51
C ASP A 215 -0.36 -11.08 8.94
N PHE A 216 -0.87 -10.48 7.87
CA PHE A 216 -1.93 -11.08 7.08
C PHE A 216 -1.49 -12.43 6.46
N HIS A 217 -0.23 -12.89 6.62
CA HIS A 217 0.19 -14.24 6.25
C HIS A 217 -0.44 -15.33 7.13
N SER A 218 -0.82 -15.04 8.39
CA SER A 218 -1.69 -15.95 9.17
C SER A 218 -3.05 -16.15 8.49
N ALA A 219 -3.58 -15.10 7.84
CA ALA A 219 -4.75 -15.24 7.00
C ALA A 219 -4.44 -16.09 5.77
N ARG A 220 -3.29 -15.91 5.10
CA ARG A 220 -2.88 -16.73 3.94
C ARG A 220 -2.70 -18.22 4.28
N ILE A 221 -2.12 -18.54 5.43
CA ILE A 221 -2.08 -19.91 5.97
C ILE A 221 -3.51 -20.40 6.21
N ALA A 222 -4.37 -19.60 6.85
CA ALA A 222 -5.77 -19.98 7.06
C ALA A 222 -6.54 -20.21 5.73
N TYR A 223 -6.27 -19.45 4.65
CA TYR A 223 -6.83 -19.68 3.32
C TYR A 223 -6.24 -20.91 2.59
N ALA A 224 -5.00 -21.29 2.94
CA ALA A 224 -4.31 -22.46 2.38
C ALA A 224 -4.62 -23.76 3.14
N LEU A 225 -4.96 -23.67 4.44
CA LEU A 225 -5.43 -24.79 5.24
C LEU A 225 -6.79 -25.25 4.72
N ARG A 226 -6.74 -26.33 3.95
CA ARG A 226 -7.90 -27.07 3.47
C ARG A 226 -8.07 -28.30 4.35
N ASP A 227 -9.31 -28.63 4.64
CA ASP A 227 -9.67 -29.89 5.27
C ASP A 227 -10.08 -30.85 4.17
N ASP A 228 -9.32 -31.92 3.97
CA ASP A 228 -9.58 -32.94 2.94
C ASP A 228 -10.89 -33.70 3.18
N SER A 229 -11.45 -33.64 4.39
CA SER A 229 -12.77 -34.21 4.70
C SER A 229 -13.93 -33.25 4.44
N CYS A 230 -13.64 -31.96 4.19
CA CYS A 230 -14.66 -30.95 3.98
C CYS A 230 -15.10 -30.89 2.50
N PRO A 231 -16.40 -31.11 2.20
CA PRO A 231 -16.89 -31.14 0.82
C PRO A 231 -16.76 -29.82 0.07
N PHE A 232 -16.62 -28.69 0.78
CA PHE A 232 -16.39 -27.38 0.19
C PHE A 232 -14.91 -27.09 -0.03
N CYS A 233 -14.01 -27.65 0.77
CA CYS A 233 -12.57 -27.55 0.55
C CYS A 233 -12.10 -28.39 -0.64
N THR A 234 -12.72 -29.55 -0.86
CA THR A 234 -12.42 -30.47 -1.96
C THR A 234 -13.37 -30.31 -3.16
N LEU A 235 -14.10 -29.20 -3.23
CA LEU A 235 -15.12 -28.97 -4.24
C LEU A 235 -14.51 -28.95 -5.66
N PRO A 236 -15.04 -29.74 -6.63
CA PRO A 236 -14.62 -29.67 -8.02
C PRO A 236 -14.92 -28.29 -8.63
N GLY A 237 -13.97 -27.73 -9.38
CA GLY A 237 -14.10 -26.39 -9.97
C GLY A 237 -15.32 -26.20 -10.87
N GLU A 238 -15.79 -27.27 -11.52
CA GLU A 238 -16.97 -27.28 -12.41
C GLU A 238 -18.29 -26.96 -11.70
N ARG A 239 -18.35 -27.13 -10.37
CA ARG A 239 -19.53 -26.80 -9.56
C ARG A 239 -19.67 -25.30 -9.28
N ILE A 240 -18.62 -24.53 -9.52
CA ILE A 240 -18.54 -23.10 -9.20
C ILE A 240 -19.23 -22.29 -10.31
N VAL A 241 -20.32 -21.59 -9.96
CA VAL A 241 -21.05 -20.73 -10.91
C VAL A 241 -20.49 -19.31 -10.98
N ALA A 242 -19.89 -18.83 -9.89
CA ALA A 242 -19.15 -17.58 -9.86
C ALA A 242 -18.17 -17.60 -8.68
N LYS A 243 -17.16 -16.75 -8.72
CA LYS A 243 -16.28 -16.51 -7.57
C LYS A 243 -15.68 -15.12 -7.66
N ASN A 244 -15.28 -14.61 -6.50
CA ASN A 244 -14.33 -13.52 -6.40
C ASN A 244 -13.11 -13.99 -5.60
N GLU A 245 -12.31 -13.05 -5.12
CA GLU A 245 -11.03 -13.30 -4.47
C GLU A 245 -11.19 -14.10 -3.17
N LEU A 246 -12.31 -13.95 -2.46
CA LEU A 246 -12.50 -14.51 -1.12
C LEU A 246 -13.69 -15.47 -1.00
N ILE A 247 -14.64 -15.44 -1.93
CA ILE A 247 -15.88 -16.21 -1.87
C ILE A 247 -16.13 -16.91 -3.21
N LEU A 248 -16.64 -18.13 -3.16
CA LEU A 248 -17.18 -18.87 -4.30
C LEU A 248 -18.69 -19.04 -4.16
N ALA A 249 -19.38 -19.16 -5.29
CA ALA A 249 -20.81 -19.41 -5.39
C ALA A 249 -21.05 -20.74 -6.10
N ILE A 250 -21.92 -21.58 -5.54
CA ILE A 250 -22.32 -22.87 -6.13
C ILE A 250 -23.83 -23.02 -6.09
N ARG A 251 -24.42 -23.77 -7.04
CA ARG A 251 -25.83 -24.20 -6.89
C ARG A 251 -25.92 -25.29 -5.84
N ASP A 252 -26.89 -25.16 -4.93
CA ASP A 252 -27.18 -26.16 -3.92
C ASP A 252 -27.59 -27.49 -4.61
N ALA A 253 -27.11 -28.61 -4.08
CA ALA A 253 -27.46 -29.94 -4.59
C ALA A 253 -28.90 -30.33 -4.24
N ASN A 254 -29.44 -29.79 -3.15
CA ASN A 254 -30.81 -29.99 -2.67
C ASN A 254 -31.50 -28.62 -2.55
N PRO A 255 -31.81 -27.97 -3.69
CA PRO A 255 -32.31 -26.60 -3.69
C PRO A 255 -33.69 -26.51 -3.01
N VAL A 256 -33.88 -25.52 -2.13
CA VAL A 256 -35.20 -25.20 -1.54
C VAL A 256 -36.14 -24.65 -2.63
N THR A 257 -35.60 -23.80 -3.50
CA THR A 257 -36.27 -23.29 -4.71
C THR A 257 -35.29 -23.28 -5.87
N ALA A 258 -35.81 -23.26 -7.11
CA ALA A 258 -34.97 -23.14 -8.29
C ALA A 258 -34.08 -21.89 -8.25
N GLY A 259 -32.77 -22.08 -8.46
CA GLY A 259 -31.75 -21.05 -8.37
C GLY A 259 -31.08 -20.90 -7.00
N HIS A 260 -31.41 -21.75 -6.01
CA HIS A 260 -30.76 -21.75 -4.70
C HIS A 260 -29.24 -21.87 -4.82
N THR A 261 -28.53 -20.86 -4.30
CA THR A 261 -27.08 -20.74 -4.35
C THR A 261 -26.50 -20.70 -2.94
N LEU A 262 -25.34 -21.32 -2.76
CA LEU A 262 -24.51 -21.18 -1.57
C LEU A 262 -23.33 -20.26 -1.87
N LEU A 263 -23.13 -19.26 -1.01
CA LEU A 263 -21.95 -18.40 -0.99
C LEU A 263 -21.01 -18.90 0.11
N ILE A 264 -19.78 -19.27 -0.26
CA ILE A 264 -18.86 -20.03 0.58
C ILE A 264 -17.50 -19.30 0.58
N PRO A 265 -16.90 -18.97 1.73
CA PRO A 265 -15.56 -18.40 1.76
C PRO A 265 -14.53 -19.42 1.31
N HIS A 266 -13.49 -18.96 0.61
CA HIS A 266 -12.34 -19.80 0.28
C HIS A 266 -11.67 -20.31 1.56
N ARG A 267 -11.58 -19.50 2.62
CA ARG A 267 -11.04 -19.95 3.91
C ARG A 267 -11.98 -20.98 4.54
N HIS A 268 -11.42 -22.08 5.06
CA HIS A 268 -12.19 -22.96 5.93
C HIS A 268 -12.42 -22.24 7.25
N VAL A 269 -13.68 -21.90 7.52
CA VAL A 269 -14.13 -21.28 8.76
C VAL A 269 -15.49 -21.87 9.09
N GLU A 270 -15.71 -22.27 10.34
CA GLU A 270 -16.86 -23.10 10.71
C GLU A 270 -18.19 -22.46 10.33
N ASP A 271 -18.40 -21.20 10.70
CA ASP A 271 -19.67 -20.50 10.46
C ASP A 271 -19.48 -19.01 10.18
N GLN A 272 -20.60 -18.32 9.98
CA GLN A 272 -20.62 -16.88 9.63
C GLN A 272 -20.02 -15.98 10.72
N THR A 273 -20.00 -16.41 11.99
CA THR A 273 -19.44 -15.62 13.10
C THR A 273 -17.91 -15.51 13.02
N GLY A 274 -17.27 -16.46 12.31
CA GLY A 274 -15.83 -16.45 12.08
C GLY A 274 -15.37 -15.66 10.86
N LEU A 275 -16.26 -15.04 10.08
CA LEU A 275 -15.88 -14.28 8.89
C LEU A 275 -15.13 -12.99 9.25
N SER A 276 -14.07 -12.70 8.49
CA SER A 276 -13.36 -11.43 8.56
C SER A 276 -14.08 -10.34 7.75
N GLN A 277 -13.81 -9.07 8.05
CA GLN A 277 -14.45 -7.95 7.35
C GLN A 277 -14.26 -7.98 5.82
N PRO A 278 -13.08 -8.32 5.28
CA PRO A 278 -12.92 -8.50 3.83
C PRO A 278 -13.80 -9.60 3.24
N GLU A 279 -13.94 -10.74 3.93
CA GLU A 279 -14.82 -11.83 3.50
C GLU A 279 -16.29 -11.41 3.51
N ILE A 280 -16.72 -10.66 4.52
CA ILE A 280 -18.08 -10.10 4.58
C ILE A 280 -18.34 -9.19 3.37
N ASN A 281 -17.39 -8.31 3.03
CA ASN A 281 -17.52 -7.40 1.89
C ASN A 281 -17.55 -8.17 0.56
N ALA A 282 -16.65 -9.14 0.39
CA ALA A 282 -16.60 -9.99 -0.79
C ALA A 282 -17.87 -10.85 -0.94
N LEU A 283 -18.43 -11.32 0.18
CA LEU A 283 -19.67 -12.09 0.20
C LEU A 283 -20.83 -11.25 -0.30
N HIS A 284 -21.00 -10.04 0.22
CA HIS A 284 -22.06 -9.16 -0.24
C HIS A 284 -21.89 -8.74 -1.71
N ALA A 285 -20.65 -8.50 -2.16
CA ALA A 285 -20.39 -8.19 -3.56
C ALA A 285 -20.80 -9.34 -4.49
N LEU A 286 -20.40 -10.58 -4.17
CA LEU A 286 -20.78 -11.75 -4.95
C LEU A 286 -22.28 -12.04 -4.85
N GLN A 287 -22.89 -11.85 -3.68
CA GLN A 287 -24.33 -11.95 -3.48
C GLN A 287 -25.10 -11.03 -4.43
N THR A 288 -24.73 -9.75 -4.50
CA THR A 288 -25.37 -8.78 -5.41
C THR A 288 -25.21 -9.19 -6.87
N GLN A 289 -24.03 -9.67 -7.27
CA GLN A 289 -23.81 -10.18 -8.62
C GLN A 289 -24.72 -11.37 -8.95
N ILE A 290 -24.78 -12.37 -8.07
CA ILE A 290 -25.62 -13.57 -8.26
C ILE A 290 -27.11 -13.19 -8.32
N ILE A 291 -27.57 -12.24 -7.50
CA ILE A 291 -28.94 -11.73 -7.56
C ILE A 291 -29.25 -11.13 -8.93
N GLY A 292 -28.32 -10.33 -9.48
CA GLY A 292 -28.46 -9.75 -10.82
C GLY A 292 -28.61 -10.83 -11.89
N GLN A 293 -27.67 -11.78 -11.91
CA GLN A 293 -27.68 -12.90 -12.86
C GLN A 293 -28.97 -13.73 -12.76
N LEU A 294 -29.40 -14.07 -11.54
CA LEU A 294 -30.63 -14.83 -11.34
C LEU A 294 -31.87 -14.10 -11.84
N ARG A 295 -31.96 -12.78 -11.66
CA ARG A 295 -33.08 -11.99 -12.17
C ARG A 295 -33.08 -11.84 -13.69
N GLU A 296 -31.90 -11.83 -14.30
CA GLU A 296 -31.75 -11.87 -15.75
C GLU A 296 -32.16 -13.24 -16.31
N GLU A 297 -31.83 -14.33 -15.62
CA GLU A 297 -32.18 -15.71 -15.98
C GLU A 297 -33.66 -16.02 -15.76
N ASP A 298 -34.26 -15.51 -14.68
CA ASP A 298 -35.65 -15.74 -14.30
C ASP A 298 -36.31 -14.47 -13.76
N THR A 299 -37.09 -13.84 -14.63
CA THR A 299 -37.81 -12.59 -14.36
C THR A 299 -38.97 -12.77 -13.37
N THR A 300 -39.36 -14.01 -13.03
CA THR A 300 -40.41 -14.28 -12.04
C THR A 300 -39.92 -14.18 -10.59
N ILE A 301 -38.61 -14.10 -10.38
CA ILE A 301 -38.02 -13.92 -9.06
C ILE A 301 -38.39 -12.52 -8.53
N SER A 302 -39.18 -12.51 -7.45
CA SER A 302 -39.73 -11.30 -6.83
C SER A 302 -39.16 -11.02 -5.43
N GLY A 303 -38.40 -11.96 -4.87
CA GLY A 303 -37.76 -11.80 -3.56
C GLY A 303 -36.62 -12.77 -3.35
N PHE A 304 -35.97 -12.67 -2.20
CA PHE A 304 -34.91 -13.56 -1.78
C PHE A 304 -35.00 -13.80 -0.27
N ASN A 305 -34.61 -15.00 0.16
CA ASN A 305 -34.22 -15.25 1.54
C ASN A 305 -32.71 -15.46 1.59
N PHE A 306 -32.10 -14.88 2.62
CA PHE A 306 -30.70 -15.08 2.95
C PHE A 306 -30.61 -15.70 4.33
N GLY A 307 -29.74 -16.68 4.52
CA GLY A 307 -29.59 -17.34 5.81
C GLY A 307 -28.29 -18.13 5.92
N SER A 308 -27.83 -18.34 7.14
CA SER A 308 -26.72 -19.23 7.47
C SER A 308 -27.02 -19.90 8.81
N ASN A 309 -26.56 -21.14 8.97
CA ASN A 309 -26.69 -21.88 10.20
C ASN A 309 -25.32 -21.91 10.90
N ALA A 310 -25.28 -21.52 12.17
CA ALA A 310 -24.07 -21.51 13.00
C ALA A 310 -24.23 -22.51 14.15
N GLY A 311 -23.47 -23.61 14.08
CA GLY A 311 -23.51 -24.72 15.01
C GLY A 311 -24.59 -25.77 14.73
N ALA A 312 -24.37 -27.01 15.21
CA ALA A 312 -25.29 -28.13 15.04
C ALA A 312 -26.74 -27.84 15.51
N PRO A 313 -26.98 -27.16 16.66
CA PRO A 313 -28.36 -26.86 17.09
C PRO A 313 -29.12 -25.91 16.14
N ALA A 314 -28.41 -25.10 15.35
CA ALA A 314 -29.00 -24.26 14.32
C ALA A 314 -29.28 -25.02 13.01
N GLY A 315 -28.97 -26.33 12.95
CA GLY A 315 -29.13 -27.16 11.76
C GLY A 315 -27.94 -27.09 10.80
N GLN A 316 -26.76 -26.67 11.26
CA GLN A 316 -25.55 -26.73 10.44
C GLN A 316 -25.08 -28.18 10.28
N THR A 317 -24.91 -28.62 9.03
CA THR A 317 -24.48 -29.99 8.69
C THR A 317 -23.08 -30.05 8.09
N ILE A 318 -22.66 -28.99 7.39
CA ILE A 318 -21.28 -28.80 6.91
C ILE A 318 -20.67 -27.67 7.73
N PHE A 319 -19.64 -28.00 8.51
CA PHE A 319 -18.90 -27.05 9.36
C PHE A 319 -17.87 -26.23 8.58
N HIS A 320 -18.31 -25.70 7.45
CA HIS A 320 -17.64 -24.66 6.69
C HIS A 320 -18.73 -23.68 6.28
N CYS A 321 -18.57 -22.44 6.72
CA CYS A 321 -19.48 -21.32 6.53
C CYS A 321 -20.05 -21.31 5.11
N HIS A 322 -21.36 -21.24 5.01
CA HIS A 322 -22.06 -21.08 3.76
C HIS A 322 -23.31 -20.25 4.01
N ILE A 323 -23.55 -19.28 3.13
CA ILE A 323 -24.72 -18.42 3.18
C ILE A 323 -25.63 -18.88 2.05
N HIS A 324 -26.84 -19.28 2.43
CA HIS A 324 -27.93 -19.58 1.53
C HIS A 324 -28.44 -18.30 0.89
N LEU A 325 -28.54 -18.32 -0.43
CA LEU A 325 -29.19 -17.32 -1.27
C LEU A 325 -30.34 -18.04 -1.99
N ILE A 326 -31.56 -17.86 -1.49
CA ILE A 326 -32.75 -18.59 -1.94
C ILE A 326 -33.66 -17.64 -2.70
N PRO A 327 -33.80 -17.77 -4.03
CA PRO A 327 -34.70 -16.95 -4.82
C PRO A 327 -36.17 -17.30 -4.53
N ARG A 328 -37.03 -16.29 -4.42
CA ARG A 328 -38.45 -16.43 -4.11
C ARG A 328 -39.34 -15.92 -5.23
N ARG A 329 -40.46 -16.59 -5.43
CA ARG A 329 -41.47 -16.30 -6.46
C ARG A 329 -42.83 -16.16 -5.79
N ILE A 330 -43.73 -15.40 -6.42
CA ILE A 330 -45.12 -15.34 -5.96
C ILE A 330 -45.73 -16.73 -6.12
N GLY A 331 -46.34 -17.26 -5.06
CA GLY A 331 -46.98 -18.57 -5.07
C GLY A 331 -46.06 -19.77 -4.83
N ASP A 332 -44.76 -19.56 -4.59
CA ASP A 332 -43.84 -20.65 -4.20
C ASP A 332 -44.07 -21.19 -2.78
N MET A 333 -44.93 -20.51 -2.01
CA MET A 333 -45.34 -20.85 -0.66
C MET A 333 -46.74 -20.30 -0.40
N GLU A 334 -47.61 -21.12 0.19
CA GLU A 334 -49.01 -20.75 0.47
C GLU A 334 -49.11 -19.54 1.43
N ASN A 335 -48.34 -19.55 2.52
CA ASN A 335 -48.27 -18.44 3.47
C ASN A 335 -46.82 -18.00 3.72
N PRO A 336 -46.32 -16.96 3.02
CA PRO A 336 -44.96 -16.48 3.19
C PRO A 336 -44.74 -15.68 4.49
N ARG A 337 -45.81 -15.28 5.21
CA ARG A 337 -45.66 -14.54 6.47
C ARG A 337 -45.01 -15.44 7.53
N GLY A 338 -44.02 -14.87 8.23
CA GLY A 338 -43.21 -15.58 9.22
C GLY A 338 -41.76 -15.79 8.75
N GLY A 339 -41.54 -16.10 7.47
CA GLY A 339 -40.20 -16.20 6.88
C GLY A 339 -39.22 -17.02 7.73
N VAL A 340 -38.19 -16.35 8.26
CA VAL A 340 -37.15 -16.95 9.12
C VAL A 340 -37.71 -17.68 10.35
N ARG A 341 -38.91 -17.33 10.84
CA ARG A 341 -39.55 -18.08 11.94
C ARG A 341 -39.80 -19.55 11.61
N GLY A 342 -39.83 -19.92 10.34
CA GLY A 342 -39.92 -21.31 9.88
C GLY A 342 -38.79 -22.22 10.35
N VAL A 343 -37.68 -21.66 10.87
CA VAL A 343 -36.61 -22.45 11.52
C VAL A 343 -37.11 -23.25 12.73
N ILE A 344 -38.18 -22.78 13.38
CA ILE A 344 -38.92 -23.52 14.41
C ILE A 344 -40.35 -23.69 13.88
N PRO A 345 -40.69 -24.82 13.21
CA PRO A 345 -41.90 -24.94 12.40
C PRO A 345 -43.20 -24.58 13.13
N ASN A 346 -43.33 -24.98 14.40
CA ASN A 346 -44.50 -24.68 15.23
C ASN A 346 -44.61 -23.20 15.68
N ARG A 347 -43.64 -22.34 15.33
CA ARG A 347 -43.61 -20.90 15.63
C ARG A 347 -43.61 -20.02 14.37
N GLN A 348 -43.80 -20.62 13.20
CA GLN A 348 -43.73 -19.92 11.92
C GLN A 348 -44.82 -18.86 11.78
N VAL A 349 -46.05 -19.20 12.15
CA VAL A 349 -47.23 -18.32 12.07
C VAL A 349 -47.29 -17.42 13.32
N TYR A 350 -47.72 -16.16 13.13
CA TYR A 350 -47.90 -15.17 14.20
C TYR A 350 -49.14 -15.39 15.03
#